data_AF-A0A914UAJ0-F1
#
_entry.id   AF-A0A914UAJ0-F1
#
_cell.length_a   1.000
_cell.length_b   1.000
_cell.length_c   1.000
_cell.angle_alpha   90.00
_cell.angle_beta   90.00
_cell.angle_gamma   90.00
#
_symmetry.space_group_name_H-M   'P 1'
#
loop_
_entity.id
_entity.type
_entity.pdbx_description
1 polymer ?
#
loop_
_entity_poly.entity_id
_entity_poly.type
_entity_poly.pdbx_seq_one_letter_code
_entity_poly.pdbx_strand_id
1 'polypeptide(L)'
;MWIFLVLLFFSVVASFASGIPSQQIMLRVIPFQQRTLGIGVHWTFLRLLGFIPGGVLFGLMIDTTCLKWKESKCGSKQSCLVYDPELLSWTIMGVGNNIFITAFKIFKII
;
A
#
# COMPACT_ATOMS: atom_id res chain seq x y z
N MET A 1 1.39 3.33 -21.00
CA MET A 1 1.50 4.63 -20.28
C MET A 1 0.15 5.25 -19.94
N TRP A 2 -0.71 5.62 -20.89
CA TRP A 2 -2.03 6.22 -20.57
C TRP A 2 -2.94 5.34 -19.70
N ILE A 3 -2.98 4.04 -19.96
CA ILE A 3 -3.79 3.07 -19.19
C ILE A 3 -3.37 3.04 -17.70
N PHE A 4 -2.07 3.09 -17.42
CA PHE A 4 -1.53 3.18 -16.06
C PHE A 4 -2.03 4.43 -15.34
N LEU A 5 -1.98 5.58 -15.99
CA LEU A 5 -2.44 6.85 -15.42
C LEU A 5 -3.94 6.85 -15.10
N VAL A 6 -4.76 6.31 -16.00
CA VAL A 6 -6.21 6.20 -15.80
C VAL A 6 -6.52 5.28 -14.61
N LEU A 7 -5.91 4.10 -14.56
CA LEU A 7 -6.13 3.16 -13.46
C LEU A 7 -5.62 3.71 -12.12
N LEU A 8 -4.50 4.44 -12.11
CA LEU A 8 -3.99 5.11 -10.92
C LEU A 8 -4.95 6.20 -10.44
N PHE A 9 -5.49 7.01 -11.36
CA PHE A 9 -6.47 8.04 -11.01
C PHE A 9 -7.70 7.43 -10.32
N PHE A 10 -8.28 6.39 -10.90
CA PHE A 10 -9.45 5.72 -10.32
C PHE A 10 -9.14 5.07 -8.97
N SER A 11 -7.97 4.44 -8.80
CA SER A 11 -7.60 3.81 -7.53
C SER A 11 -7.41 4.84 -6.41
N VAL A 12 -6.82 6.00 -6.71
CA VAL A 12 -6.68 7.11 -5.76
C VAL A 12 -8.06 7.66 -5.36
N VAL A 13 -8.93 7.94 -6.32
CA VAL A 13 -10.29 8.43 -6.04
C VAL A 13 -11.07 7.44 -5.18
N ALA A 14 -11.03 6.15 -5.51
CA ALA A 14 -11.68 5.10 -4.73
C ALA A 14 -11.13 5.03 -3.29
N SER A 15 -9.82 5.20 -3.13
CA SER A 15 -9.17 5.19 -1.82
C SER A 15 -9.67 6.31 -0.92
N PHE A 16 -9.69 7.55 -1.41
CA PHE A 16 -10.23 8.68 -0.65
C PHE A 16 -11.72 8.54 -0.37
N ALA A 17 -12.51 8.05 -1.33
CA ALA A 17 -13.93 7.82 -1.14
C ALA A 17 -14.23 6.82 0.01
N SER A 18 -13.38 5.81 0.19
CA SER A 18 -13.50 4.84 1.30
C SER A 18 -12.89 5.32 2.63
N GLY A 19 -11.87 6.19 2.60
CA GLY A 19 -11.22 6.70 3.81
C GLY A 19 -12.04 7.75 4.57
N ILE A 20 -12.78 8.62 3.86
CA ILE A 20 -13.61 9.65 4.49
C ILE A 20 -14.68 9.05 5.44
N PRO A 21 -15.51 8.06 5.03
CA PRO A 21 -16.54 7.51 5.91
C PRO A 21 -15.96 6.81 7.14
N SER A 22 -14.80 6.14 7.05
CA SER A 22 -14.18 5.49 8.22
C SER A 22 -13.78 6.51 9.29
N GLN A 23 -13.22 7.66 8.87
CA GLN A 23 -12.89 8.75 9.78
C GLN A 23 -14.15 9.41 10.38
N GLN A 24 -15.23 9.52 9.60
CA GLN A 24 -16.50 10.07 10.09
C GLN A 24 -17.16 9.15 11.13
N ILE A 25 -17.08 7.83 10.97
CA ILE A 25 -17.59 6.86 11.95
C ILE A 25 -16.83 7.02 13.28
N MET A 26 -15.50 7.09 13.23
CA MET A 26 -14.66 7.34 14.41
C MET A 26 -15.07 8.58 15.20
N LEU A 27 -15.41 9.68 14.52
CA LEU A 27 -15.87 10.91 15.15
C LEU A 27 -17.21 10.77 15.89
N ARG A 28 -18.07 9.83 15.49
CA ARG A 28 -19.37 9.58 16.13
C ARG A 28 -19.26 8.72 17.39
N VAL A 29 -18.28 7.83 17.46
CA VAL A 29 -18.09 6.90 18.59
C VAL A 29 -17.36 7.58 19.77
N ILE A 30 -16.58 8.63 19.51
CA ILE A 30 -15.68 9.24 20.51
C ILE A 30 -16.26 10.56 21.07
N PRO A 31 -16.26 10.74 22.41
CA PRO A 31 -16.70 11.97 23.06
C PRO A 31 -15.80 13.17 22.71
N PHE A 32 -16.37 14.38 22.67
CA PHE A 32 -15.73 15.58 22.11
C PHE A 32 -14.36 15.91 22.71
N GLN A 33 -14.18 15.69 24.02
CA GLN A 33 -12.91 15.96 24.72
C GLN A 33 -11.73 15.09 24.24
N GLN A 34 -11.98 13.90 23.70
CA GLN A 34 -10.93 12.91 23.38
C GLN A 34 -10.81 12.62 21.87
N ARG A 35 -11.55 13.33 21.01
CA ARG A 35 -11.57 13.08 19.56
C ARG A 35 -10.19 13.20 18.91
N THR A 36 -9.44 14.26 19.22
CA THR A 36 -8.12 14.48 18.61
C THR A 36 -7.14 13.36 18.97
N LEU A 37 -7.18 12.87 20.21
CA LEU A 37 -6.36 11.75 20.67
C LEU A 37 -6.76 10.46 19.94
N GLY A 38 -8.05 10.15 19.86
CA GLY A 38 -8.55 8.93 19.22
C GLY A 38 -8.26 8.88 17.71
N ILE A 39 -8.40 9.99 17.00
CA ILE A 39 -8.04 10.10 15.59
C ILE A 39 -6.54 9.92 15.41
N GLY A 40 -5.71 10.57 16.25
CA GLY A 40 -4.26 10.43 16.21
C GLY A 40 -3.79 8.99 16.41
N VAL A 41 -4.36 8.30 17.40
CA VAL A 41 -4.05 6.88 17.67
C VAL A 41 -4.46 6.00 16.49
N HIS A 42 -5.66 6.16 15.95
CA HIS A 42 -6.14 5.40 14.80
C HIS A 42 -5.25 5.54 13.56
N TRP A 43 -4.87 6.78 13.22
CA TRP A 43 -3.94 7.03 12.12
C TRP A 43 -2.55 6.43 12.37
N THR A 44 -2.07 6.51 13.61
CA THR A 44 -0.79 5.91 14.00
C THR A 44 -0.82 4.39 13.82
N PHE A 45 -1.88 3.72 14.27
CA PHE A 45 -2.05 2.28 14.08
C PHE A 45 -2.13 1.90 12.60
N LEU A 46 -2.95 2.59 11.81
CA LEU A 46 -3.05 2.35 10.38
C LEU A 46 -1.70 2.52 9.68
N ARG A 47 -0.93 3.55 10.05
CA ARG A 47 0.39 3.80 9.47
C ARG A 47 1.42 2.76 9.88
N LEU A 48 1.41 2.31 11.13
CA LEU A 48 2.31 1.24 11.58
C LEU A 48 2.01 -0.08 10.85
N LEU A 49 0.74 -0.46 10.81
CA LEU A 49 0.28 -1.67 10.13
C LEU A 49 0.42 -1.58 8.61
N GLY A 50 0.42 -0.39 8.01
CA GLY A 50 0.67 -0.21 6.58
C GLY A 50 2.15 -0.15 6.22
N PHE A 51 2.97 0.52 7.03
CA PHE A 51 4.37 0.79 6.71
C PHE A 51 5.25 -0.46 6.82
N ILE A 52 5.04 -1.27 7.86
CA ILE A 52 5.82 -2.50 8.08
C ILE A 52 5.64 -3.50 6.91
N PRO A 53 4.42 -3.95 6.56
CA PRO A 53 4.24 -4.82 5.41
C PRO A 53 4.46 -4.09 4.09
N GLY A 54 4.22 -2.77 4.02
CA GLY A 54 4.46 -1.97 2.82
C GLY A 54 5.93 -1.98 2.40
N GLY A 55 6.86 -1.80 3.34
CA GLY A 55 8.30 -1.85 3.06
C GLY A 55 8.76 -3.25 2.62
N VAL A 56 8.26 -4.30 3.29
CA VAL A 56 8.60 -5.70 2.95
C VAL A 56 8.05 -6.09 1.57
N LEU A 57 6.77 -5.77 1.29
CA LEU A 57 6.15 -6.02 -0.01
C LEU A 57 6.87 -5.27 -1.12
N PHE A 58 7.27 -4.03 -0.90
CA PHE A 58 7.99 -3.26 -1.90
C PHE A 58 9.36 -3.85 -2.23
N GLY A 59 10.07 -4.35 -1.21
CA GLY A 59 11.30 -5.12 -1.41
C GLY A 59 11.08 -6.36 -2.29
N LEU A 60 10.06 -7.16 -1.95
CA LEU A 60 9.71 -8.36 -2.72
C LEU A 60 9.30 -8.03 -4.17
N MET A 61 8.55 -6.94 -4.40
CA MET A 61 8.16 -6.52 -5.75
C MET A 61 9.37 -6.14 -6.61
N ILE A 62 10.35 -5.44 -6.04
CA ILE A 62 11.60 -5.13 -6.74
C ILE A 62 12.37 -6.42 -7.06
N ASP A 63 12.48 -7.33 -6.09
CA ASP A 63 13.18 -8.60 -6.28
C ASP A 63 12.55 -9.45 -7.39
N THR A 64 11.22 -9.46 -7.52
CA THR A 64 10.51 -10.21 -8.58
C THR A 64 10.72 -9.66 -9.99
N THR A 65 11.02 -8.37 -10.13
CA THR A 65 11.18 -7.68 -11.42
C THR A 65 12.65 -7.46 -11.79
N CYS A 66 13.54 -8.11 -11.06
CA CYS A 66 14.97 -7.96 -11.23
C CYS A 66 15.46 -8.65 -12.51
N LEU A 67 16.05 -7.85 -13.42
CA LEU A 67 16.69 -8.33 -14.65
C LEU A 67 18.14 -8.77 -14.39
N LYS A 68 18.85 -8.07 -13.51
CA LYS A 68 20.25 -8.36 -13.19
C LYS A 68 20.54 -8.28 -11.69
N TRP A 69 20.94 -9.42 -11.14
CA TRP A 69 21.35 -9.55 -9.74
C TRP A 69 22.82 -9.15 -9.56
N LYS A 70 23.13 -8.51 -8.43
CA LYS A 70 24.51 -8.38 -7.97
C LYS A 70 24.97 -9.73 -7.42
N GLU A 71 25.99 -10.32 -8.05
CA GLU A 71 26.62 -11.54 -7.54
C GLU A 71 27.79 -11.20 -6.62
N SER A 72 27.87 -11.87 -5.48
CA SER A 72 29.04 -11.81 -4.60
C SER A 72 30.23 -12.51 -5.24
N LYS A 73 31.45 -12.25 -4.73
CA LYS A 73 32.66 -13.03 -5.08
C LYS A 73 32.51 -14.55 -4.85
N CYS A 74 31.51 -14.98 -4.08
CA CYS A 74 31.17 -16.38 -3.79
C CYS A 74 29.94 -16.89 -4.58
N GLY A 75 29.46 -16.15 -5.60
CA GLY A 75 28.30 -16.54 -6.42
C GLY A 75 26.93 -16.39 -5.76
N SER A 76 26.84 -15.82 -4.55
CA SER A 76 25.55 -15.58 -3.89
C SER A 76 24.85 -14.33 -4.44
N LYS A 77 23.54 -14.46 -4.70
CA LYS A 77 22.67 -13.35 -5.12
C LYS A 77 22.53 -12.35 -3.97
N GLN A 78 22.86 -11.08 -4.23
CA GLN A 78 22.68 -9.97 -3.30
C GLN A 78 21.53 -9.07 -3.76
N SER A 79 21.77 -7.77 -3.86
CA SER A 79 20.77 -6.77 -4.27
C SER A 79 20.56 -6.75 -5.79
N CYS A 80 19.36 -6.40 -6.22
CA CYS A 80 19.07 -6.15 -7.63
C CYS A 80 19.78 -4.87 -8.12
N LEU A 81 20.47 -4.94 -9.27
CA LEU A 81 21.14 -3.80 -9.89
C LEU A 81 20.26 -3.09 -10.92
N VAL A 82 19.55 -3.89 -11.73
CA VAL A 82 18.71 -3.40 -12.83
C VAL A 82 17.37 -4.12 -12.76
N TYR A 83 16.29 -3.35 -12.65
CA TYR A 83 14.91 -3.82 -12.65
C TYR A 83 14.21 -3.38 -13.95
N ASP A 84 13.16 -4.11 -14.33
CA ASP A 84 12.28 -3.71 -15.44
C ASP A 84 11.24 -2.68 -14.94
N PRO A 85 11.26 -1.43 -15.43
CA PRO A 85 10.35 -0.38 -14.94
C PRO A 85 8.89 -0.62 -15.36
N GLU A 86 8.63 -1.28 -16.48
CA GLU A 86 7.27 -1.55 -16.93
C GLU A 86 6.65 -2.67 -16.09
N LEU A 87 7.38 -3.76 -15.90
CA LEU A 87 6.93 -4.89 -15.09
C LEU A 87 6.73 -4.49 -13.62
N LEU A 88 7.63 -3.67 -13.08
CA LEU A 88 7.51 -3.12 -11.72
C LEU A 88 6.24 -2.28 -11.57
N SER A 89 5.96 -1.40 -12.53
CA SER A 89 4.78 -0.53 -12.50
C SER A 89 3.47 -1.34 -12.48
N TRP A 90 3.37 -2.37 -13.34
CA TRP A 90 2.20 -3.25 -13.37
C TRP A 90 2.06 -4.10 -12.12
N THR A 91 3.18 -4.59 -11.58
CA THR A 91 3.19 -5.40 -10.34
C THR A 91 2.71 -4.57 -9.16
N ILE A 92 3.19 -3.33 -9.00
CA ILE A 92 2.76 -2.41 -7.94
C ILE A 92 1.26 -2.13 -8.04
N MET A 93 0.74 -1.86 -9.24
CA MET A 93 -0.70 -1.63 -9.43
C MET A 93 -1.53 -2.88 -9.15
N GLY A 94 -1.08 -4.05 -9.59
CA GLY A 94 -1.79 -5.31 -9.38
C GLY A 94 -1.89 -5.67 -7.90
N VAL A 95 -0.78 -5.56 -7.17
CA VAL A 95 -0.74 -5.79 -5.72
C VAL A 95 -1.53 -4.72 -4.97
N GLY A 96 -1.37 -3.44 -5.33
CA GLY A 96 -2.08 -2.33 -4.71
C GLY A 96 -3.61 -2.43 -4.86
N ASN A 97 -4.11 -2.79 -6.05
CA ASN A 97 -5.55 -2.99 -6.23
C ASN A 97 -6.07 -4.19 -5.43
N ASN A 98 -5.32 -5.30 -5.36
CA ASN A 98 -5.71 -6.46 -4.56
C ASN A 98 -5.75 -6.16 -3.06
N ILE A 99 -4.78 -5.41 -2.55
CA ILE A 99 -4.77 -4.99 -1.14
C ILE A 99 -5.97 -4.10 -0.84
N PHE A 100 -6.29 -3.18 -1.76
CA PHE A 100 -7.42 -2.26 -1.63
C PHE A 100 -8.76 -3.01 -1.63
N ILE A 101 -8.96 -3.95 -2.56
CA ILE A 101 -10.17 -4.79 -2.64
C ILE A 101 -10.34 -5.62 -1.37
N THR A 102 -9.26 -6.20 -0.86
CA THR A 102 -9.28 -7.01 0.37
C THR A 102 -9.62 -6.15 1.58
N ALA A 103 -9.02 -4.97 1.70
CA ALA A 103 -9.34 -4.00 2.75
C ALA A 103 -10.81 -3.55 2.69
N PHE A 104 -11.34 -3.28 1.49
CA PHE A 104 -12.74 -2.91 1.30
C PHE A 104 -13.70 -4.05 1.69
N LYS A 105 -13.35 -5.31 1.38
CA LYS A 105 -14.12 -6.48 1.82
C LYS A 105 -14.15 -6.62 3.34
N ILE A 106 -13.00 -6.44 4.00
CA ILE A 106 -12.89 -6.49 5.47
C ILE A 106 -13.73 -5.38 6.10
N PHE A 107 -13.65 -4.16 5.57
CA PHE A 107 -14.44 -3.03 6.07
C PHE A 107 -15.96 -3.23 5.89
N LYS A 108 -16.40 -3.97 4.88
CA LYS A 108 -17.81 -4.32 4.68
C LYS A 108 -18.31 -5.46 5.60
N ILE A 109 -17.40 -6.26 6.15
CA ILE A 109 -17.72 -7.40 7.03
C ILE A 109 -17.86 -6.97 8.50
N ILE A 110 -17.15 -5.92 8.92
CA ILE A 110 -17.26 -5.25 10.23
C ILE A 110 -18.44 -4.29 10.26
#